data_AF-A0AA94EZY2-F1
#
_entry.id   AF-A0AA94EZY2-F1
#
_cell.length_a   1.000
_cell.length_b   1.000
_cell.length_c   1.000
_cell.angle_alpha   90.00
_cell.angle_beta   90.00
_cell.angle_gamma   90.00
#
_symmetry.space_group_name_H-M   'P 1'
#
loop_
_entity.id
_entity.type
_entity.pdbx_description
1 polymer ?
#
loop_
_entity_poly.entity_id
_entity_poly.type
_entity_poly.pdbx_seq_one_letter_code
_entity_poly.pdbx_strand_id
1 'polypeptide(L)'
;MKIPIIVTLETLAIVTITLQPVYNTRAHTRREKSALSIAFDVSKKIESKTFSLKGQPFGKKVTISLKHHEADMLELLLIDQIKIPKMNLSMNLSKLKFREL
;
A
#
# COMPACT_ATOMS: atom_id res chain seq x y z
N MET A 1 21.49 1.83 -6.96
CA MET A 1 20.86 3.13 -7.31
C MET A 1 19.56 3.28 -6.53
N LYS A 2 19.31 4.45 -5.91
CA LYS A 2 18.08 4.73 -5.13
C LYS A 2 17.10 5.55 -5.97
N ILE A 3 15.81 5.28 -5.84
CA ILE A 3 14.72 5.98 -6.50
C ILE A 3 14.06 6.91 -5.47
N PRO A 4 14.05 8.24 -5.68
CA PRO A 4 13.34 9.17 -4.83
C PRO A 4 11.86 9.22 -5.22
N ILE A 5 10.99 8.97 -4.25
CA ILE A 5 9.55 9.12 -4.37
C ILE A 5 9.13 10.34 -3.55
N ILE A 6 8.51 11.32 -4.21
CA ILE A 6 8.07 12.57 -3.59
C ILE A 6 6.54 12.55 -3.53
N VAL A 7 6.00 12.56 -2.30
CA VAL A 7 4.56 12.51 -2.04
C VAL A 7 4.18 13.52 -0.97
N THR A 8 2.90 13.88 -0.88
CA THR A 8 2.41 14.66 0.26
C THR A 8 2.30 13.77 1.50
N LEU A 9 2.27 14.37 2.68
CA LEU A 9 2.06 13.66 3.95
C LEU A 9 0.74 12.88 3.96
N GLU A 10 -0.31 13.41 3.33
CA GLU A 10 -1.62 12.77 3.19
C GLU A 10 -1.52 11.50 2.34
N THR A 11 -0.91 11.61 1.16
CA THR A 11 -0.66 10.45 0.29
C THR A 11 0.17 9.41 1.02
N LEU A 12 1.18 9.83 1.78
CA LEU A 12 2.01 8.92 2.56
C LEU A 12 1.22 8.18 3.66
N ALA A 13 0.30 8.87 4.34
CA ALA A 13 -0.59 8.26 5.31
C ALA A 13 -1.54 7.24 4.65
N ILE A 14 -2.12 7.58 3.49
CA ILE A 14 -2.96 6.67 2.71
C ILE A 14 -2.15 5.44 2.31
N VAL A 15 -0.95 5.62 1.74
CA VAL A 15 -0.08 4.51 1.36
C VAL A 15 0.21 3.61 2.56
N THR A 16 0.51 4.18 3.73
CA THR A 16 0.74 3.40 4.96
C THR A 16 -0.45 2.53 5.34
N ILE A 17 -1.68 3.05 5.23
CA ILE A 17 -2.90 2.29 5.48
C ILE A 17 -3.10 1.19 4.44
N THR A 18 -2.88 1.49 3.16
CA THR A 18 -3.04 0.51 2.07
C THR A 18 -2.07 -0.67 2.16
N LEU A 19 -0.95 -0.52 2.88
CA LEU A 19 0.03 -1.58 3.08
C LEU A 19 -0.23 -2.45 4.32
N GLN A 20 -1.22 -2.12 5.16
CA GLN A 20 -1.58 -2.93 6.33
C GLN A 20 -1.84 -4.42 6.03
N PRO A 21 -2.45 -4.82 4.89
CA PRO A 21 -2.65 -6.23 4.56
C PRO A 21 -1.36 -7.05 4.44
N VAL A 22 -0.21 -6.43 4.19
CA VAL A 22 1.09 -7.12 4.13
C VAL A 22 1.37 -7.85 5.45
N TYR A 23 1.03 -7.22 6.59
CA TYR A 23 1.23 -7.81 7.93
C TYR A 23 0.36 -9.02 8.23
N ASN A 24 -0.74 -9.19 7.49
CA ASN A 24 -1.66 -10.32 7.64
C ASN A 24 -1.47 -11.41 6.57
N THR A 25 -0.57 -11.18 5.61
CA THR A 25 -0.32 -12.11 4.52
C THR A 25 0.56 -13.27 4.98
N ARG A 26 0.19 -14.50 4.60
CA ARG A 26 0.97 -15.72 4.87
C ARG A 26 1.57 -16.26 3.58
N ALA A 27 2.85 -16.61 3.63
CA ALA A 27 3.56 -17.23 2.51
C ALA A 27 3.63 -18.75 2.68
N HIS A 28 3.29 -19.48 1.64
CA HIS A 28 3.26 -20.95 1.59
C HIS A 28 4.46 -21.52 0.82
N THR A 29 5.02 -20.78 -0.13
CA THR A 29 6.20 -21.20 -0.90
C THR A 29 7.46 -20.41 -0.52
N ARG A 30 8.65 -20.95 -0.82
CA ARG A 30 9.93 -20.24 -0.62
C ARG A 30 9.98 -18.93 -1.42
N ARG A 31 9.41 -18.93 -2.63
CA ARG A 31 9.33 -17.75 -3.49
C ARG A 31 8.45 -16.67 -2.87
N GLU A 32 7.28 -17.04 -2.36
CA GLU A 32 6.39 -16.12 -1.64
C GLU A 32 7.04 -15.56 -0.39
N LYS A 33 7.77 -16.37 0.39
CA LYS A 33 8.48 -15.88 1.58
C LYS A 33 9.49 -14.79 1.21
N SER A 34 10.23 -14.98 0.12
CA SER A 34 11.18 -13.97 -0.36
C SER A 34 10.48 -12.68 -0.80
N ALA A 35 9.37 -12.79 -1.54
CA ALA A 35 8.61 -11.63 -1.98
C ALA A 35 7.99 -10.87 -0.80
N LEU A 36 7.40 -11.62 0.14
CA LEU A 36 6.79 -11.08 1.36
C LEU A 36 7.82 -10.40 2.25
N SER A 37 9.05 -10.91 2.33
CA SER A 37 10.16 -10.24 3.04
C SER A 37 10.44 -8.85 2.47
N ILE A 38 10.45 -8.70 1.15
CA ILE A 38 10.66 -7.40 0.51
C ILE A 38 9.45 -6.48 0.77
N ALA A 39 8.23 -7.02 0.68
CA ALA A 39 7.01 -6.27 0.98
C ALA A 39 6.99 -5.76 2.45
N PHE A 40 7.47 -6.57 3.39
CA PHE A 40 7.64 -6.17 4.78
C PHE A 40 8.65 -5.02 4.94
N ASP A 41 9.81 -5.12 4.31
CA ASP A 41 10.84 -4.08 4.38
C ASP A 41 10.34 -2.74 3.82
N VAL A 42 9.59 -2.79 2.72
CA VAL A 42 8.94 -1.62 2.10
C VAL A 42 7.89 -1.02 3.04
N SER A 43 6.99 -1.86 3.57
CA SER A 43 5.91 -1.43 4.47
C SER A 43 6.46 -0.77 5.73
N LYS A 44 7.45 -1.40 6.36
CA LYS A 44 8.11 -0.88 7.57
C LYS A 44 8.84 0.44 7.32
N LYS A 45 9.49 0.59 6.16
CA LYS A 45 10.19 1.84 5.80
C LYS A 45 9.21 2.99 5.60
N ILE A 46 8.10 2.73 4.91
CA ILE A 46 7.03 3.72 4.70
C ILE A 46 6.41 4.09 6.04
N GLU A 47 6.02 3.11 6.84
CA GLU A 47 5.41 3.31 8.16
C GLU A 47 6.32 4.11 9.10
N SER A 48 7.61 3.77 9.17
CA SER A 48 8.60 4.51 9.96
C SER A 48 8.70 5.97 9.53
N LYS A 49 8.68 6.24 8.21
CA LYS A 49 8.69 7.61 7.70
C LYS A 49 7.41 8.35 8.08
N THR A 50 6.26 7.72 7.94
CA THR A 50 4.95 8.30 8.29
C THR A 50 4.89 8.66 9.77
N PHE A 51 5.30 7.76 10.66
CA PHE A 51 5.33 8.02 12.10
C PHE A 51 6.30 9.14 12.48
N SER A 52 7.47 9.22 11.84
CA SER A 52 8.44 10.30 12.08
C SER A 52 7.91 11.70 11.72
N LEU A 53 6.80 11.77 10.97
CA LEU A 53 6.20 13.01 10.49
C LEU A 53 4.82 13.27 11.10
N LYS A 54 4.41 12.48 12.10
CA LYS A 54 3.15 12.67 12.82
C LYS A 54 3.12 14.08 13.44
N GLY A 55 2.03 14.81 13.22
CA GLY A 55 1.84 16.18 13.72
C GLY A 55 2.39 17.28 12.82
N GLN A 56 2.98 16.93 11.66
CA GLN A 56 3.33 17.93 10.65
C GLN A 56 2.10 18.36 9.84
N PRO A 57 2.11 19.58 9.27
CA PRO A 57 0.98 20.09 8.50
C PRO A 57 0.72 19.24 7.26
N PHE A 58 -0.56 19.09 6.96
CA PHE A 58 -1.05 18.51 5.71
C PHE A 58 -0.53 19.29 4.49
N GLY A 59 -0.42 18.63 3.33
CA GLY A 59 0.15 19.20 2.10
C GLY A 59 1.67 19.30 2.03
N LYS A 60 2.40 19.09 3.15
CA LYS A 60 3.88 19.06 3.12
C LYS A 60 4.38 17.90 2.26
N LYS A 61 5.29 18.21 1.32
CA LYS A 61 5.98 17.21 0.51
C LYS A 61 7.06 16.49 1.32
N VAL A 62 7.14 15.19 1.12
CA VAL A 62 8.07 14.28 1.78
C VAL A 62 8.74 13.42 0.73
N THR A 63 10.04 13.27 0.86
CA THR A 63 10.83 12.38 0.00
C THR A 63 11.13 11.08 0.71
N ILE A 64 10.89 9.96 0.02
CA ILE A 64 11.21 8.60 0.44
C ILE A 64 12.17 8.02 -0.58
N SER A 65 13.30 7.50 -0.10
CA SER A 65 14.31 6.90 -0.97
C SER A 65 14.24 5.38 -0.88
N LEU A 66 13.84 4.74 -1.97
CA LEU A 66 13.76 3.29 -2.09
C LEU A 66 14.89 2.75 -2.97
N LYS A 67 15.29 1.50 -2.78
CA LYS A 67 16.07 0.75 -3.77
C LYS A 67 15.16 0.39 -4.95
N HIS A 68 15.73 0.01 -6.10
CA HIS A 68 14.94 -0.36 -7.29
C HIS A 68 13.90 -1.45 -6.97
N HIS A 69 14.32 -2.61 -6.45
CA HIS A 69 13.40 -3.70 -6.09
C HIS A 69 12.38 -3.35 -4.99
N GLU A 70 12.68 -2.36 -4.14
CA GLU A 70 11.73 -1.89 -3.13
C GLU A 70 10.65 -0.99 -3.77
N ALA A 71 11.03 -0.17 -4.75
CA ALA A 71 10.10 0.66 -5.52
C ALA A 71 9.19 -0.20 -6.40
N ASP A 72 9.75 -1.20 -7.09
CA ASP A 72 8.97 -2.15 -7.90
C ASP A 72 7.95 -2.90 -7.02
N MET A 73 8.37 -3.32 -5.82
CA MET A 73 7.47 -3.98 -4.87
C MET A 73 6.36 -3.04 -4.37
N LEU A 74 6.68 -1.77 -4.09
CA LEU A 74 5.67 -0.77 -3.71
C LEU A 74 4.62 -0.59 -4.82
N GLU A 75 5.06 -0.49 -6.08
CA GLU A 75 4.16 -0.38 -7.22
C GLU A 75 3.21 -1.59 -7.30
N LEU A 76 3.75 -2.82 -7.21
CA LEU A 76 2.95 -4.03 -7.23
C LEU A 76 1.90 -4.06 -6.10
N LEU A 77 2.31 -3.70 -4.88
CA LEU A 77 1.41 -3.66 -3.72
C LEU A 77 0.28 -2.65 -3.92
N LEU A 78 0.58 -1.47 -4.47
CA LEU A 78 -0.42 -0.44 -4.74
C LEU A 78 -1.38 -0.84 -5.87
N ILE A 79 -0.87 -1.44 -6.95
CA ILE A 79 -1.70 -1.94 -8.07
C ILE A 79 -2.65 -3.04 -7.58
N ASP A 80 -2.20 -3.92 -6.69
CA ASP A 80 -3.04 -4.97 -6.12
C ASP A 80 -4.29 -4.40 -5.42
N GLN A 81 -4.13 -3.29 -4.69
CA GLN A 81 -5.25 -2.60 -4.06
C GLN A 81 -6.23 -1.98 -5.08
N ILE A 82 -5.79 -1.66 -6.30
CA ILE A 82 -6.64 -1.12 -7.38
C ILE A 82 -7.44 -2.21 -8.09
N LYS A 83 -7.07 -3.49 -7.96
CA LYS A 83 -7.80 -4.61 -8.61
C LYS A 83 -9.00 -5.09 -7.80
N ILE A 84 -8.95 -4.97 -6.47
CA ILE A 84 -10.04 -5.36 -5.54
C ILE A 84 -11.37 -4.55 -5.69
N PRO A 85 -11.42 -3.27 -6.11
CA PRO A 85 -12.67 -2.52 -6.26
C PRO A 85 -13.61 -3.09 -7.32
N LYS A 86 -13.09 -3.72 -8.39
CA LYS A 86 -13.93 -4.20 -9.50
C LYS A 86 -14.75 -5.45 -9.14
N MET A 87 -14.27 -6.30 -8.25
CA MET A 87 -15.05 -7.47 -7.79
C MET A 87 -16.11 -7.08 -6.76
N ASN A 88 -15.79 -6.19 -5.81
CA ASN A 88 -16.73 -5.82 -4.74
C ASN A 88 -17.78 -4.76 -5.12
N LEU A 89 -17.55 -3.91 -6.14
CA LEU A 89 -18.62 -3.02 -6.64
C LEU A 89 -19.75 -3.80 -7.32
N SER A 90 -19.43 -4.88 -8.04
CA SER A 90 -20.43 -5.70 -8.73
C SER A 90 -21.37 -6.44 -7.76
N MET A 91 -20.87 -6.83 -6.58
CA MET A 91 -21.67 -7.48 -5.53
C MET A 91 -22.57 -6.51 -4.75
N ASN A 92 -22.23 -5.22 -4.67
CA ASN A 92 -23.08 -4.23 -3.99
C ASN A 92 -24.17 -3.65 -4.90
N LEU A 93 -23.91 -3.52 -6.22
CA LEU A 93 -24.93 -3.07 -7.19
C LEU A 93 -26.05 -4.11 -7.40
N SER A 94 -25.72 -5.40 -7.31
CA SER A 94 -26.71 -6.48 -7.37
C SER A 94 -27.56 -6.57 -6.10
N LYS A 95 -27.01 -6.28 -4.92
CA LYS A 95 -27.78 -6.23 -3.65
C LYS A 95 -28.68 -5.01 -3.50
N LEU A 96 -28.39 -3.91 -4.19
CA LEU A 96 -29.23 -2.71 -4.20
C LEU A 96 -30.48 -2.87 -5.09
N LYS A 97 -30.44 -3.71 -6.12
CA LYS A 97 -31.59 -3.92 -7.02
C LYS A 97 -32.66 -4.88 -6.51
N PHE A 98 -32.44 -5.58 -5.39
CA PHE A 98 -33.40 -6.54 -4.83
C PHE A 98 -34.04 -6.07 -3.51
N ARG A 99 -33.94 -4.77 -3.18
CA ARG A 99 -34.61 -4.19 -2.00
C ARG A 99 -35.84 -3.34 -2.32
N GLU A 100 -36.28 -3.33 -3.58
CA GLU A 100 -37.51 -2.63 -4.03
C GLU A 100 -38.48 -3.57 -4.76
N LEU A 101 -38.80 -4.72 -4.15
CA LEU A 101 -40.01 -5.50 -4.47
C LEU A 101 -40.59 -6.10 -3.19
#